data_AF-A0A1H9QQM3-F1
#
_entry.id   AF-A0A1H9QQM3-F1
#
_cell.length_a   1.000
_cell.length_b   1.000
_cell.length_c   1.000
_cell.angle_alpha   90.00
_cell.angle_beta   90.00
_cell.angle_gamma   90.00
#
_symmetry.space_group_name_H-M   'P 1'
#
loop_
_entity.id
_entity.type
_entity.pdbx_description
1 polymer ?
#
loop_
_entity_poly.entity_id
_entity_poly.type
_entity_poly.pdbx_seq_one_letter_code
_entity_poly.pdbx_strand_id
1 'polypeptide(L)'
;MRSILFLIILMVSFQVNKAQFIATPKVTPMHKFFQQYADSTVIIEYQNEGNEPTKYRLICKKEGLINAFIYEPIDTSWKLISKIKSQTPKELWQELAAKKVLFQYMPADINIFFQASKISQKKANLAWKSIQKLSLWKLVDDSSFGIGCNGRTTGDALEGKPNIIHLITKDNIKTLIYQYPEFYEKRCPGNENRQKIIALNNFFSLEFEKFKDDETR
;
A
#
# COMPACT_ATOMS: atom_id res chain seq x y z
N MET A 1 44.37 17.01 -26.87
CA MET A 1 43.10 16.47 -27.43
C MET A 1 42.79 15.04 -26.94
N ARG A 2 43.74 14.10 -26.89
CA ARG A 2 43.51 12.74 -26.36
C ARG A 2 42.98 12.69 -24.91
N SER A 3 43.41 13.61 -24.04
CA SER A 3 42.98 13.65 -22.63
C SER A 3 41.57 14.21 -22.41
N ILE A 4 41.03 14.98 -23.37
CA ILE A 4 39.66 15.52 -23.30
C ILE A 4 38.64 14.44 -23.69
N LEU A 5 39.00 13.55 -24.62
CA LEU A 5 38.15 12.45 -25.07
C LEU A 5 37.89 11.42 -23.94
N PHE A 6 38.87 11.18 -23.07
CA PHE A 6 38.73 10.28 -21.91
C PHE A 6 37.78 10.81 -20.83
N LEU A 7 37.74 12.14 -20.63
CA LEU A 7 36.82 12.78 -19.68
C LEU A 7 35.36 12.71 -20.15
N ILE A 8 35.11 12.81 -21.46
CA ILE A 8 33.77 12.68 -22.03
C ILE A 8 33.26 11.23 -21.92
N ILE A 9 34.11 10.23 -22.13
CA ILE A 9 33.73 8.80 -22.00
C ILE A 9 33.43 8.42 -20.54
N LEU A 10 34.11 9.04 -19.56
CA LEU A 10 33.81 8.84 -18.13
C LEU A 10 32.50 9.50 -17.69
N MET A 11 32.11 10.63 -18.28
CA MET A 11 30.84 11.30 -17.95
C MET A 11 29.62 10.57 -18.54
N VAL A 12 29.78 9.87 -19.67
CA VAL A 12 28.68 9.11 -20.31
C VAL A 12 28.42 7.77 -19.61
N SER A 13 29.41 7.21 -18.90
CA SER A 13 29.25 5.93 -18.17
C SER A 13 28.48 6.04 -16.84
N PHE A 14 28.09 7.25 -16.41
CA PHE A 14 27.29 7.48 -15.20
C PHE A 14 25.78 7.66 -15.44
N GLN A 15 25.29 7.56 -16.67
CA GLN A 15 23.91 7.93 -17.03
C GLN A 15 23.02 6.74 -17.41
N VAL A 16 23.29 5.52 -16.93
CA VAL A 16 22.35 4.40 -17.07
C VAL A 16 22.13 3.66 -15.75
N ASN A 17 21.71 4.40 -14.72
CA ASN A 17 20.80 3.83 -13.74
C ASN A 17 19.42 4.36 -14.08
N LYS A 18 18.64 3.59 -14.86
CA LYS A 18 17.19 3.70 -14.79
C LYS A 18 16.79 3.23 -13.40
N ALA A 19 16.86 4.13 -12.43
CA ALA A 19 16.17 3.95 -11.16
C ALA A 19 14.68 3.86 -11.51
N GLN A 20 14.14 2.63 -11.55
CA GLN A 20 12.73 2.45 -11.29
C GLN A 20 12.52 2.96 -9.86
N PHE A 21 12.00 4.19 -9.75
CA PHE A 21 11.53 4.74 -8.50
C PHE A 21 10.32 3.90 -8.06
N ILE A 22 10.57 2.76 -7.42
CA ILE A 22 9.60 2.23 -6.47
C ILE A 22 9.78 3.14 -5.26
N ALA A 23 8.90 4.14 -5.12
CA ALA A 23 8.83 4.90 -3.89
C ALA A 23 8.67 3.89 -2.76
N THR A 24 9.68 3.77 -1.89
CA THR A 24 9.63 2.88 -0.75
C THR A 24 8.40 3.29 0.09
N PRO A 25 7.48 2.37 0.40
CA PRO A 25 6.34 2.66 1.24
C PRO A 25 6.84 3.24 2.56
N LYS A 26 6.46 4.49 2.84
CA LYS A 26 6.95 5.22 4.01
C LYS A 26 6.04 4.94 5.21
N VAL A 27 6.65 4.86 6.39
CA VAL A 27 5.89 4.84 7.63
C VAL A 27 5.11 6.15 7.76
N THR A 28 3.79 6.06 7.91
CA THR A 28 2.87 7.20 7.97
C THR A 28 2.47 7.52 9.42
N PRO A 29 1.90 8.72 9.68
CA PRO A 29 1.26 9.02 10.97
C PRO A 29 0.23 7.97 11.39
N MET A 30 -0.59 7.46 10.45
CA MET A 30 -1.54 6.37 10.74
C MET A 30 -0.83 5.11 11.24
N HIS A 31 0.31 4.72 10.65
CA HIS A 31 1.10 3.58 11.14
C HIS A 31 1.60 3.83 12.58
N LYS A 32 2.05 5.04 12.88
CA LYS A 32 2.50 5.42 14.22
C LYS A 32 1.38 5.43 15.26
N PHE A 33 0.19 5.89 14.88
CA PHE A 33 -0.99 5.80 15.72
C PHE A 33 -1.26 4.34 16.14
N PHE A 34 -1.27 3.41 15.19
CA PHE A 34 -1.49 2.00 15.51
C PHE A 34 -0.36 1.35 16.31
N GLN A 35 0.90 1.77 16.06
CA GLN A 35 2.03 1.36 16.90
C GLN A 35 1.85 1.80 18.35
N GLN A 36 1.32 3.00 18.59
CA GLN A 36 1.14 3.53 19.94
C GLN A 36 -0.06 2.90 20.67
N TYR A 37 -1.18 2.69 19.97
CA TYR A 37 -2.46 2.42 20.63
C TYR A 37 -3.00 0.99 20.44
N ALA A 38 -2.44 0.19 19.54
CA ALA A 38 -2.82 -1.22 19.37
C ALA A 38 -1.73 -2.17 19.87
N ASP A 39 -2.11 -3.41 20.18
CA ASP A 39 -1.14 -4.46 20.51
C ASP A 39 -0.49 -5.00 19.22
N SER A 40 -1.30 -5.15 18.18
CA SER A 40 -0.84 -5.53 16.85
C SER A 40 -1.81 -5.10 15.75
N THR A 41 -1.29 -4.70 14.59
CA THR A 41 -2.08 -4.31 13.42
C THR A 41 -1.50 -4.93 12.15
N VAL A 42 -2.38 -5.37 11.26
CA VAL A 42 -2.05 -5.77 9.89
C VAL A 42 -2.75 -4.79 8.94
N ILE A 43 -1.96 -4.18 8.06
CA ILE A 43 -2.44 -3.19 7.09
C ILE A 43 -2.08 -3.69 5.69
N ILE A 44 -3.05 -3.64 4.78
CA ILE A 44 -2.83 -3.77 3.34
C ILE A 44 -2.90 -2.38 2.73
N GLU A 45 -1.83 -2.01 2.05
CA GLU A 45 -1.69 -0.78 1.29
C GLU A 45 -2.03 -1.05 -0.19
N TYR A 46 -3.07 -0.37 -0.69
CA TYR A 46 -3.50 -0.43 -2.08
C TYR A 46 -3.05 0.84 -2.80
N GLN A 47 -1.99 0.73 -3.59
CA GLN A 47 -1.58 1.81 -4.47
C GLN A 47 -2.66 2.03 -5.54
N ASN A 48 -3.04 3.29 -5.77
CA ASN A 48 -3.96 3.64 -6.86
C ASN A 48 -3.19 3.93 -8.15
N GLU A 49 -3.90 3.97 -9.28
CA GLU A 49 -3.28 4.33 -10.55
C GLU A 49 -3.03 5.84 -10.63
N GLY A 50 -1.90 6.22 -11.22
CA GLY A 50 -1.54 7.61 -11.43
C GLY A 50 -1.32 8.39 -10.14
N ASN A 51 -2.09 9.46 -9.97
CA ASN A 51 -1.90 10.49 -8.95
C ASN A 51 -2.92 10.38 -7.80
N GLU A 52 -3.57 9.23 -7.67
CA GLU A 52 -4.53 8.99 -6.59
C GLU A 52 -3.79 8.57 -5.31
N PRO A 53 -4.10 9.16 -4.13
CA PRO A 53 -3.49 8.79 -2.89
C PRO A 53 -3.89 7.38 -2.48
N THR A 54 -3.02 6.78 -1.70
CA THR A 54 -3.09 5.39 -1.31
C THR A 54 -4.29 5.08 -0.44
N LYS A 55 -4.94 3.93 -0.71
CA LYS A 55 -6.03 3.39 0.12
C LYS A 55 -5.47 2.31 1.05
N TYR A 56 -6.08 2.16 2.22
CA TYR A 56 -5.67 1.13 3.17
C TYR A 56 -6.89 0.35 3.66
N ARG A 57 -6.70 -0.96 3.87
CA ARG A 57 -7.60 -1.77 4.70
C ARG A 57 -6.77 -2.35 5.83
N LEU A 58 -7.29 -2.34 7.04
CA LEU A 58 -6.52 -2.74 8.20
C LEU A 58 -7.36 -3.39 9.28
N ILE A 59 -6.76 -4.35 9.97
CA ILE A 59 -7.33 -5.02 11.12
C ILE A 59 -6.35 -4.94 12.28
N CYS A 60 -6.82 -4.53 13.45
CA CYS A 60 -6.01 -4.40 14.64
C CYS A 60 -6.60 -5.18 15.82
N LYS A 61 -5.73 -5.53 16.76
CA LYS A 61 -6.07 -6.14 18.03
C LYS A 61 -5.60 -5.23 19.17
N LYS A 62 -6.47 -5.02 20.15
CA LYS A 62 -6.19 -4.30 21.40
C LYS A 62 -6.97 -4.96 22.54
N GLU A 63 -6.28 -5.43 23.57
CA GLU A 63 -6.89 -6.00 24.79
C GLU A 63 -7.92 -7.11 24.49
N GLY A 64 -7.62 -7.93 23.46
CA GLY A 64 -8.49 -9.03 23.04
C GLY A 64 -9.63 -8.64 22.12
N LEU A 65 -9.90 -7.34 21.93
CA LEU A 65 -10.86 -6.84 20.95
C LEU A 65 -10.20 -6.66 19.58
N ILE A 66 -10.96 -6.97 18.54
CA ILE A 66 -10.49 -6.94 17.16
C ILE A 66 -11.36 -6.00 16.37
N ASN A 67 -10.74 -5.05 15.69
CA ASN A 67 -11.42 -4.00 14.95
C ASN A 67 -10.84 -3.92 13.54
N ALA A 68 -11.70 -3.61 12.58
CA ALA A 68 -11.33 -3.43 11.18
C ALA A 68 -11.62 -2.00 10.77
N PHE A 69 -10.79 -1.46 9.88
CA PHE A 69 -10.90 -0.08 9.41
C PHE A 69 -10.50 0.02 7.95
N ILE A 70 -10.99 1.07 7.30
CA ILE A 70 -10.69 1.45 5.93
C ILE A 70 -10.19 2.89 5.96
N TYR A 71 -9.13 3.16 5.18
CA TYR A 71 -8.71 4.52 4.85
C TYR A 71 -8.92 4.73 3.35
N GLU A 72 -9.88 5.56 3.00
CA GLU A 72 -10.24 5.86 1.61
C GLU A 72 -10.27 7.37 1.41
N PRO A 73 -9.17 7.98 0.92
CA PRO A 73 -9.17 9.40 0.59
C PRO A 73 -10.11 9.64 -0.59
N ILE A 74 -11.18 10.40 -0.36
CA ILE A 74 -12.15 10.80 -1.38
C ILE A 74 -11.74 12.17 -1.91
N ASP A 75 -11.82 12.36 -3.22
CA ASP A 75 -11.75 13.67 -3.90
C ASP A 75 -10.38 14.38 -3.87
N THR A 76 -9.39 13.72 -4.46
CA THR A 76 -8.05 14.28 -4.71
C THR A 76 -7.80 14.46 -6.21
N SER A 77 -8.82 14.20 -7.03
CA SER A 77 -8.70 14.27 -8.48
C SER A 77 -8.81 15.70 -8.96
N TRP A 78 -8.00 16.04 -9.96
CA TRP A 78 -8.09 17.30 -10.69
C TRP A 78 -9.50 17.54 -11.26
N LYS A 79 -10.25 16.47 -11.57
CA LYS A 79 -11.54 16.51 -12.27
C LYS A 79 -12.60 17.34 -11.56
N LEU A 80 -12.65 17.30 -10.22
CA LEU A 80 -13.68 18.05 -9.47
C LEU A 80 -13.33 19.53 -9.39
N ILE A 81 -12.06 19.87 -9.17
CA ILE A 81 -11.59 21.26 -9.14
C ILE A 81 -11.61 21.91 -10.53
N SER A 82 -11.31 21.16 -11.59
CA SER A 82 -11.35 21.71 -12.95
C SER A 82 -12.76 22.15 -13.36
N LYS A 83 -13.81 21.49 -12.85
CA LYS A 83 -15.22 21.82 -13.17
C LYS A 83 -15.66 23.19 -12.66
N ILE A 84 -15.10 23.66 -11.54
CA ILE A 84 -15.48 24.94 -10.93
C ILE A 84 -14.62 26.11 -11.42
N LYS A 85 -13.62 25.86 -12.27
CA LYS A 85 -12.62 26.86 -12.69
C LYS A 85 -13.24 28.12 -13.29
N SER A 86 -14.24 27.97 -14.17
CA SER A 86 -14.89 29.11 -14.82
C SER A 86 -15.84 29.88 -13.91
N GLN A 87 -16.22 29.31 -12.77
CA GLN A 87 -17.18 29.87 -11.81
C GLN A 87 -16.50 30.39 -10.53
N THR A 88 -15.17 30.30 -10.45
CA THR A 88 -14.40 30.64 -9.24
C THR A 88 -13.37 31.72 -9.57
N PRO A 89 -13.18 32.75 -8.73
CA PRO A 89 -12.08 33.68 -8.87
C PRO A 89 -10.74 32.95 -9.04
N LYS A 90 -9.87 33.47 -9.91
CA LYS A 90 -8.65 32.78 -10.35
C LYS A 90 -7.75 32.40 -9.18
N GLU A 91 -7.52 33.34 -8.27
CA GLU A 91 -6.63 33.17 -7.11
C GLU A 91 -7.19 32.10 -6.17
N LEU A 92 -8.49 32.16 -5.86
CA LEU A 92 -9.15 31.15 -5.03
C LEU A 92 -9.09 29.75 -5.67
N TRP A 93 -9.32 29.67 -6.98
CA TRP A 93 -9.24 28.41 -7.69
C TRP A 93 -7.82 27.82 -7.67
N GLN A 94 -6.79 28.66 -7.83
CA GLN A 94 -5.39 28.25 -7.77
C GLN A 94 -5.01 27.69 -6.40
N GLU A 95 -5.46 28.34 -5.32
CA GLU A 95 -5.22 27.85 -3.96
C GLU A 95 -5.93 26.52 -3.71
N LEU A 96 -7.21 26.39 -4.09
CA LEU A 96 -7.95 25.13 -3.95
C LEU A 96 -7.31 23.99 -4.75
N ALA A 97 -6.89 24.29 -5.98
CA ALA A 97 -6.17 23.37 -6.85
C ALA A 97 -4.86 22.91 -6.22
N ALA A 98 -4.04 23.84 -5.71
CA ALA A 98 -2.78 23.52 -5.05
C ALA A 98 -3.01 22.63 -3.82
N LYS A 99 -3.96 22.97 -2.95
CA LYS A 99 -4.27 22.16 -1.75
C LYS A 99 -4.72 20.74 -2.11
N LYS A 100 -5.57 20.57 -3.14
CA LYS A 100 -6.03 19.24 -3.54
C LYS A 100 -4.98 18.42 -4.27
N VAL A 101 -4.20 19.01 -5.18
CA VAL A 101 -3.11 18.30 -5.86
C VAL A 101 -2.05 17.88 -4.85
N LEU A 102 -1.67 18.75 -3.91
CA LEU A 102 -0.67 18.41 -2.90
C LEU A 102 -1.14 17.32 -1.94
N PHE A 103 -2.45 17.15 -1.77
CA PHE A 103 -3.00 16.10 -0.90
C PHE A 103 -2.57 14.69 -1.33
N GLN A 104 -2.33 14.43 -2.62
CA GLN A 104 -1.85 13.13 -3.09
C GLN A 104 -0.48 12.73 -2.49
N TYR A 105 0.28 13.71 -1.99
CA TYR A 105 1.58 13.52 -1.34
C TYR A 105 1.49 13.53 0.19
N MET A 106 0.30 13.77 0.75
CA MET A 106 0.12 13.76 2.19
C MET A 106 0.12 12.31 2.70
N PRO A 107 0.91 12.01 3.74
CA PRO A 107 0.93 10.67 4.31
C PRO A 107 -0.41 10.37 4.97
N ALA A 108 -0.83 9.10 4.95
CA ALA A 108 -2.07 8.68 5.60
C ALA A 108 -2.06 8.96 7.11
N ASP A 109 -3.19 9.41 7.64
CA ASP A 109 -3.35 9.79 9.04
C ASP A 109 -4.75 9.43 9.56
N ILE A 110 -4.98 9.56 10.87
CA ILE A 110 -6.30 9.45 11.47
C ILE A 110 -7.06 10.76 11.22
N ASN A 111 -7.83 10.78 10.13
CA ASN A 111 -8.59 11.95 9.69
C ASN A 111 -9.98 11.52 9.14
N ILE A 112 -10.69 12.44 8.49
CA ILE A 112 -12.04 12.19 7.95
C ILE A 112 -12.13 11.05 6.92
N PHE A 113 -11.01 10.61 6.36
CA PHE A 113 -10.94 9.49 5.41
C PHE A 113 -10.76 8.14 6.11
N PHE A 114 -10.48 8.15 7.41
CA PHE A 114 -10.33 6.97 8.24
C PHE A 114 -11.69 6.54 8.83
N GLN A 115 -12.13 5.33 8.49
CA GLN A 115 -13.46 4.82 8.82
C GLN A 115 -13.37 3.47 9.54
N ALA A 116 -14.10 3.31 10.63
CA ALA A 116 -14.28 2.00 11.26
C ALA A 116 -15.24 1.13 10.45
N SER A 117 -14.82 -0.10 10.16
CA SER A 117 -15.65 -1.11 9.52
C SER A 117 -16.55 -1.76 10.57
N LYS A 118 -17.84 -1.89 10.27
CA LYS A 118 -18.79 -2.62 11.13
C LYS A 118 -18.50 -4.11 11.02
N ILE A 119 -18.05 -4.72 12.11
CA ILE A 119 -17.77 -6.17 12.17
C ILE A 119 -18.13 -6.69 13.56
N SER A 120 -18.93 -7.76 13.62
CA SER A 120 -19.18 -8.42 14.90
C SER A 120 -17.90 -9.05 15.45
N GLN A 121 -17.71 -9.03 16.78
CA GLN A 121 -16.52 -9.61 17.40
C GLN A 121 -16.34 -11.10 17.10
N LYS A 122 -17.43 -11.85 16.88
CA LYS A 122 -17.36 -13.25 16.43
C LYS A 122 -16.66 -13.37 15.07
N LYS A 123 -17.07 -12.58 14.08
CA LYS A 123 -16.45 -12.55 12.75
C LYS A 123 -15.02 -12.02 12.82
N ALA A 124 -14.78 -10.96 13.59
CA ALA A 124 -13.45 -10.37 13.78
C ALA A 124 -12.45 -11.38 14.37
N ASN A 125 -12.88 -12.16 15.36
CA ASN A 125 -12.06 -13.24 15.94
C ASN A 125 -11.74 -14.36 14.95
N LEU A 126 -12.69 -14.76 14.10
CA LEU A 126 -12.44 -15.74 13.05
C LEU A 126 -11.46 -15.19 12.00
N ALA A 127 -11.65 -13.95 11.58
CA ALA A 127 -10.77 -13.23 10.67
C ALA A 127 -9.33 -13.20 11.19
N TRP A 128 -9.15 -12.77 12.43
CA TRP A 128 -7.84 -12.70 13.05
C TRP A 128 -7.16 -14.07 13.19
N LYS A 129 -7.92 -15.11 13.59
CA LYS A 129 -7.39 -16.49 13.65
C LYS A 129 -6.89 -16.96 12.28
N SER A 130 -7.61 -16.63 11.21
CA SER A 130 -7.18 -16.96 9.84
C SER A 130 -5.89 -16.24 9.47
N ILE A 131 -5.77 -14.95 9.80
CA ILE A 131 -4.54 -14.16 9.58
C ILE A 131 -3.37 -14.74 10.38
N GLN A 132 -3.58 -15.16 11.63
CA GLN A 132 -2.53 -15.74 12.47
C GLN A 132 -1.93 -17.02 11.87
N LYS A 133 -2.74 -17.85 11.19
CA LYS A 133 -2.26 -19.07 10.51
C LYS A 133 -1.22 -18.78 9.43
N LEU A 134 -1.25 -17.58 8.82
CA LEU A 134 -0.29 -17.19 7.80
C LEU A 134 1.11 -16.87 8.36
N SER A 135 1.25 -16.74 9.68
CA SER A 135 2.53 -16.46 10.34
C SER A 135 3.29 -15.26 9.74
N LEU A 136 2.57 -14.16 9.46
CA LEU A 136 3.05 -13.03 8.64
C LEU A 136 4.41 -12.45 9.09
N TRP A 137 4.69 -12.44 10.40
CA TRP A 137 5.95 -11.95 10.93
C TRP A 137 7.18 -12.75 10.49
N LYS A 138 7.02 -14.03 10.17
CA LYS A 138 8.11 -14.91 9.67
C LYS A 138 8.36 -14.74 8.17
N LEU A 139 7.50 -14.03 7.46
CA LEU A 139 7.64 -13.87 6.02
C LEU A 139 8.80 -12.94 5.67
N VAL A 140 9.40 -13.19 4.52
CA VAL A 140 10.36 -12.31 3.85
C VAL A 140 9.81 -11.91 2.49
N ASP A 141 10.16 -10.73 2.01
CA ASP A 141 9.63 -10.19 0.76
C ASP A 141 10.61 -10.33 -0.41
N ASP A 142 10.25 -9.76 -1.57
CA ASP A 142 11.05 -9.88 -2.80
C ASP A 142 12.46 -9.29 -2.65
N SER A 143 12.75 -8.47 -1.63
CA SER A 143 14.13 -8.01 -1.36
C SER A 143 15.07 -9.15 -0.95
N SER A 144 14.51 -10.24 -0.40
CA SER A 144 15.29 -11.36 0.14
C SER A 144 15.60 -12.45 -0.90
N PHE A 145 14.73 -12.65 -1.89
CA PHE A 145 14.88 -13.71 -2.90
C PHE A 145 14.79 -13.20 -4.35
N GLY A 146 14.70 -11.87 -4.52
CA GLY A 146 14.63 -11.19 -5.80
C GLY A 146 13.21 -11.14 -6.39
N ILE A 147 12.97 -10.08 -7.16
CA ILE A 147 11.70 -9.89 -7.87
C ILE A 147 11.56 -10.94 -8.99
N GLY A 148 10.34 -11.42 -9.22
CA GLY A 148 10.04 -12.32 -10.32
C GLY A 148 10.41 -13.78 -10.08
N CYS A 149 10.81 -14.49 -11.13
CA CYS A 149 11.14 -15.91 -11.04
C CYS A 149 12.61 -16.09 -10.66
N ASN A 150 12.88 -16.32 -9.37
CA ASN A 150 14.23 -16.45 -8.81
C ASN A 150 15.11 -15.21 -9.12
N GLY A 151 14.57 -14.01 -8.87
CA GLY A 151 15.27 -12.74 -9.12
C GLY A 151 15.33 -12.33 -10.59
N ARG A 152 14.66 -13.05 -11.50
CA ARG A 152 14.55 -12.69 -12.91
C ARG A 152 13.17 -12.12 -13.20
N THR A 153 13.13 -10.82 -13.49
CA THR A 153 11.93 -10.16 -14.00
C THR A 153 11.67 -10.61 -15.42
N THR A 154 10.48 -11.14 -15.70
CA THR A 154 10.01 -11.32 -17.07
C THR A 154 9.51 -9.97 -17.59
N GLY A 155 9.94 -9.55 -18.78
CA GLY A 155 9.51 -8.28 -19.39
C GLY A 155 7.99 -8.13 -19.58
N ASP A 156 7.24 -9.22 -19.38
CA ASP A 156 5.79 -9.32 -19.49
C ASP A 156 5.06 -9.01 -18.18
N ALA A 157 5.75 -8.57 -17.11
CA ALA A 157 5.12 -8.06 -15.90
C ALA A 157 4.47 -6.69 -16.20
N LEU A 158 3.41 -6.74 -17.01
CA LEU A 158 2.65 -5.60 -17.47
C LEU A 158 1.59 -5.28 -16.41
N GLU A 159 1.67 -4.07 -15.85
CA GLU A 159 0.56 -3.30 -15.26
C GLU A 159 -0.07 -3.75 -13.93
N GLY A 160 0.37 -4.82 -13.28
CA GLY A 160 -0.05 -5.05 -11.88
C GLY A 160 0.55 -4.04 -10.87
N LYS A 161 0.17 -4.20 -9.60
CA LYS A 161 0.65 -3.35 -8.51
C LYS A 161 1.36 -4.20 -7.46
N PRO A 162 2.32 -3.63 -6.71
CA PRO A 162 2.89 -4.34 -5.61
C PRO A 162 1.84 -4.57 -4.52
N ASN A 163 1.89 -5.75 -3.92
CA ASN A 163 1.20 -6.04 -2.67
C ASN A 163 2.09 -5.53 -1.53
N ILE A 164 1.64 -4.48 -0.85
CA ILE A 164 2.37 -3.84 0.25
C ILE A 164 1.62 -4.10 1.55
N ILE A 165 2.32 -4.68 2.52
CA ILE A 165 1.76 -5.09 3.81
C ILE A 165 2.57 -4.48 4.92
N HIS A 166 1.91 -3.82 5.87
CA HIS A 166 2.54 -3.34 7.10
C HIS A 166 2.07 -4.18 8.29
N LEU A 167 3.03 -4.74 9.01
CA LEU A 167 2.84 -5.44 10.27
C LEU A 167 3.34 -4.55 11.39
N ILE A 168 2.47 -4.22 12.33
CA ILE A 168 2.75 -3.22 13.36
C ILE A 168 2.55 -3.87 14.73
N THR A 169 3.52 -3.69 15.61
CA THR A 169 3.40 -3.87 17.06
C THR A 169 3.85 -2.58 17.76
N LYS A 170 3.78 -2.56 19.09
CA LYS A 170 4.34 -1.47 19.91
C LYS A 170 5.82 -1.20 19.61
N ASP A 171 6.59 -2.27 19.38
CA ASP A 171 8.04 -2.16 19.27
C ASP A 171 8.53 -1.99 17.82
N ASN A 172 7.74 -2.42 16.83
CA ASN A 172 8.23 -2.49 15.44
C ASN A 172 7.13 -2.24 14.39
N ILE A 173 7.56 -1.69 13.25
CA ILE A 173 6.79 -1.61 12.01
C ILE A 173 7.59 -2.33 10.93
N LYS A 174 7.10 -3.49 10.48
CA LYS A 174 7.69 -4.28 9.40
C LYS A 174 6.85 -4.10 8.13
N THR A 175 7.49 -3.66 7.05
CA THR A 175 6.87 -3.58 5.72
C THR A 175 7.35 -4.76 4.87
N LEU A 176 6.41 -5.41 4.18
CA LEU A 176 6.67 -6.44 3.20
C LEU A 176 6.18 -5.98 1.82
N ILE A 177 7.01 -6.10 0.80
CA ILE A 177 6.70 -5.65 -0.57
C ILE A 177 6.88 -6.82 -1.55
N TYR A 178 5.78 -7.25 -2.15
CA TYR A 178 5.80 -8.25 -3.21
C TYR A 178 5.34 -7.62 -4.51
N GLN A 179 6.22 -7.61 -5.50
CA GLN A 179 5.94 -7.12 -6.84
C GLN A 179 5.13 -8.18 -7.59
N TYR A 180 3.90 -7.87 -7.97
CA TYR A 180 3.05 -8.72 -8.82
C TYR A 180 2.98 -10.20 -8.36
N PRO A 181 2.74 -10.51 -7.07
CA PRO A 181 2.91 -11.87 -6.58
C PRO A 181 1.95 -12.85 -7.26
N GLU A 182 0.72 -12.46 -7.61
CA GLU A 182 -0.22 -13.31 -8.34
C GLU A 182 0.30 -13.70 -9.73
N PHE A 183 0.88 -12.74 -10.45
CA PHE A 183 1.46 -12.96 -11.77
C PHE A 183 2.65 -13.93 -11.67
N TYR A 184 3.57 -13.67 -10.74
CA TYR A 184 4.76 -14.51 -10.60
C TYR A 184 4.46 -15.88 -10.01
N GLU A 185 3.51 -16.00 -9.08
CA GLU A 185 3.08 -17.31 -8.57
C GLU A 185 2.44 -18.14 -9.68
N LYS A 186 1.69 -17.53 -10.60
CA LYS A 186 1.16 -18.22 -11.79
C LYS A 186 2.26 -18.66 -12.76
N ARG A 187 3.32 -17.84 -12.91
CA ARG A 187 4.40 -18.08 -13.88
C ARG A 187 5.46 -19.07 -13.36
N CYS A 188 5.80 -18.98 -12.09
CA CYS A 188 6.80 -19.78 -11.39
C CYS A 188 6.30 -20.08 -9.97
N PRO A 189 5.41 -21.09 -9.83
CA PRO A 189 4.78 -21.43 -8.57
C PRO A 189 5.76 -22.01 -7.55
N GLY A 190 5.37 -21.94 -6.28
CA GLY A 190 6.06 -22.61 -5.17
C GLY A 190 6.72 -21.67 -4.16
N ASN A 191 6.57 -20.35 -4.31
CA ASN A 191 7.07 -19.41 -3.32
C ASN A 191 6.06 -19.26 -2.17
N GLU A 192 6.31 -19.94 -1.05
CA GLU A 192 5.40 -19.89 0.11
C GLU A 192 5.13 -18.47 0.64
N ASN A 193 6.11 -17.56 0.55
CA ASN A 193 5.91 -16.18 1.02
C ASN A 193 4.89 -15.45 0.14
N ARG A 194 4.99 -15.61 -1.19
CA ARG A 194 4.02 -15.05 -2.14
C ARG A 194 2.64 -15.66 -1.94
N GLN A 195 2.55 -16.99 -1.83
CA GLN A 195 1.29 -17.69 -1.63
C GLN A 195 0.55 -17.19 -0.37
N LYS A 196 1.26 -16.98 0.74
CA LYS A 196 0.67 -16.47 1.99
C LYS A 196 0.19 -15.03 1.86
N ILE A 197 0.90 -14.18 1.12
CA ILE A 197 0.43 -12.80 0.86
C ILE A 197 -0.74 -12.74 -0.13
N ILE A 198 -0.74 -13.56 -1.17
CA ILE A 198 -1.89 -13.69 -2.07
C ILE A 198 -3.13 -14.14 -1.27
N ALA A 199 -2.96 -15.12 -0.37
CA ALA A 199 -4.03 -15.57 0.52
C ALA A 199 -4.52 -14.45 1.45
N LEU A 200 -3.61 -13.64 2.00
CA LEU A 200 -3.95 -12.48 2.82
C LEU A 200 -4.75 -11.43 2.02
N ASN A 201 -4.33 -11.10 0.81
CA ASN A 201 -5.03 -10.14 -0.05
C ASN A 201 -6.42 -10.62 -0.43
N ASN A 202 -6.54 -11.87 -0.89
CA ASN A 202 -7.84 -12.47 -1.19
C ASN A 202 -8.77 -12.46 0.03
N PHE A 203 -8.22 -12.74 1.22
CA PHE A 203 -8.96 -12.65 2.47
C PHE A 203 -9.49 -11.23 2.72
N PHE A 204 -8.64 -10.20 2.60
CA PHE A 204 -9.06 -8.81 2.79
C PHE A 204 -10.04 -8.30 1.73
N SER A 205 -9.91 -8.75 0.48
CA SER A 205 -10.85 -8.42 -0.58
C SER A 205 -12.25 -8.96 -0.27
N LEU A 206 -12.33 -10.25 0.08
CA LEU A 206 -13.60 -10.93 0.35
C LEU A 206 -14.27 -10.51 1.68
N GLU A 207 -13.50 -10.34 2.75
CA GLU A 207 -14.07 -10.11 4.08
C GLU A 207 -14.49 -8.65 4.30
N PHE A 208 -13.73 -7.68 3.80
CA PHE A 208 -14.13 -6.27 3.93
C PHE A 208 -15.35 -5.89 3.08
N GLU A 209 -15.63 -6.63 1.99
CA GLU A 209 -16.90 -6.50 1.29
C GLU A 209 -18.06 -6.96 2.18
N LYS A 210 -17.92 -8.10 2.87
CA LYS A 210 -18.94 -8.65 3.78
C LYS A 210 -19.13 -7.85 5.08
N PHE A 211 -18.17 -6.99 5.45
CA PHE A 211 -18.32 -6.09 6.62
C PHE A 211 -19.31 -4.95 6.37
N LYS A 212 -19.71 -4.72 5.12
CA LYS A 212 -20.73 -3.71 4.78
C LYS A 212 -22.17 -4.22 4.97
N ASP A 213 -22.40 -5.53 4.95
CA ASP A 213 -23.74 -6.13 4.85
C ASP A 213 -24.41 -6.52 6.20
N ASP A 214 -23.75 -6.31 7.33
CA ASP A 214 -24.24 -6.75 8.65
C ASP A 214 -25.37 -5.86 9.25
N GLU A 215 -26.01 -5.00 8.45
CA GLU A 215 -27.20 -4.21 8.85
C GLU A 215 -28.52 -4.99 8.78
N THR A 216 -28.52 -6.25 8.34
CA THR A 216 -29.76 -6.99 8.00
C THR A 216 -30.16 -8.11 8.96
N ARG A 217 -29.68 -8.14 10.21
CA ARG A 217 -30.17 -9.08 11.24
C ARG A 217 -30.31 -8.49 12.62
#